data_AF-A0A6G7EFS2-F1
#
_entry.id   AF-A0A6G7EFS2-F1
#
_cell.length_a   1.000
_cell.length_b   1.000
_cell.length_c   1.000
_cell.angle_alpha   90.00
_cell.angle_beta   90.00
_cell.angle_gamma   90.00
#
_symmetry.space_group_name_H-M   'P 1'
#
loop_
_entity.id
_entity.type
_entity.pdbx_description
1 polymer ?
#
loop_
_entity_poly.entity_id
_entity_poly.type
_entity_poly.pdbx_seq_one_letter_code
_entity_poly.pdbx_strand_id
1 'polypeptide(L)'
;MKLKSTVRLVALGAVLGASAFAAAATAKAPGIMYFRTFYSDATLTTQVGFYRDRCSNGNVVASPVNGTTSPFYTLEAIGSCPGGYW
;
A
#
# COMPACT_ATOMS: atom_id res chain seq x y z
N MET A 1 -13.21 36.12 -61.49
CA MET A 1 -14.34 35.94 -60.56
C MET A 1 -15.19 34.75 -61.00
N LYS A 2 -15.27 33.68 -60.18
CA LYS A 2 -16.51 33.18 -59.56
C LYS A 2 -16.22 31.81 -58.91
N LEU A 3 -16.12 31.83 -57.59
CA LEU A 3 -16.21 30.67 -56.73
C LEU A 3 -17.54 29.93 -56.97
N LYS A 4 -17.48 28.60 -56.96
CA LYS A 4 -18.60 27.70 -56.67
C LYS A 4 -18.02 26.69 -55.66
N SER A 5 -18.24 26.83 -54.35
CA SER A 5 -19.38 26.29 -53.59
C SER A 5 -19.85 24.95 -54.19
N THR A 6 -19.79 23.79 -53.54
CA THR A 6 -20.08 23.42 -52.14
C THR A 6 -19.85 21.92 -52.05
N VAL A 7 -19.08 21.39 -51.09
CA VAL A 7 -19.37 20.07 -50.50
C VAL A 7 -18.92 20.08 -49.04
N ARG A 8 -19.89 20.22 -48.14
CA ARG A 8 -19.75 19.87 -46.72
C ARG A 8 -19.76 18.35 -46.65
N LEU A 9 -18.59 17.73 -46.48
CA LEU A 9 -18.48 16.32 -46.09
C LEU A 9 -18.06 16.27 -44.62
N VAL A 10 -19.07 15.97 -43.82
CA VAL A 10 -19.00 15.62 -42.41
C VAL A 10 -18.04 14.44 -42.26
N ALA A 11 -16.90 14.65 -41.62
CA ALA A 11 -16.08 13.58 -41.04
C ALA A 11 -16.07 13.74 -39.52
N LEU A 12 -17.27 13.60 -38.93
CA LEU A 12 -17.44 13.28 -37.51
C LEU A 12 -17.32 11.76 -37.39
N GLY A 13 -16.16 11.29 -36.94
CA GLY A 13 -15.91 9.87 -36.66
C GLY A 13 -14.42 9.55 -36.80
N ALA A 14 -13.66 9.13 -35.79
CA ALA A 14 -14.02 8.63 -34.48
C ALA A 14 -12.91 9.03 -33.50
N VAL A 15 -13.21 9.92 -32.54
CA VAL A 15 -12.39 10.06 -31.33
C VAL A 15 -12.90 9.02 -30.35
N LEU A 16 -12.54 7.75 -30.57
CA LEU A 16 -12.69 6.68 -29.59
C LEU A 16 -11.44 5.80 -29.65
N GLY A 17 -10.27 6.44 -29.57
CA GLY A 17 -9.09 5.76 -29.05
C GLY A 17 -9.32 5.57 -27.56
N ALA A 18 -10.00 4.49 -27.21
CA ALA A 18 -10.24 4.09 -25.84
C ALA A 18 -8.89 4.11 -25.11
N SER A 19 -8.69 5.10 -24.24
CA SER A 19 -7.69 5.02 -23.19
C SER A 19 -8.19 4.00 -22.17
N ALA A 20 -8.18 2.73 -22.57
CA ALA A 20 -8.14 1.62 -21.65
C ALA A 20 -6.74 1.66 -21.03
N PHE A 21 -6.51 2.61 -20.13
CA PHE A 21 -5.64 2.31 -19.01
C PHE A 21 -6.36 1.16 -18.30
N ALA A 22 -6.02 -0.06 -18.69
CA ALA A 22 -6.13 -1.18 -17.77
C ALA A 22 -5.49 -0.63 -16.50
N ALA A 23 -6.30 -0.40 -15.48
CA ALA A 23 -5.80 -0.05 -14.17
C ALA A 23 -4.78 -1.14 -13.87
N ALA A 24 -3.49 -0.81 -13.96
CA ALA A 24 -2.46 -1.73 -13.59
C ALA A 24 -2.82 -2.07 -12.15
N ALA A 25 -3.24 -3.31 -11.90
CA ALA A 25 -3.45 -3.80 -10.56
C ALA A 25 -2.13 -3.51 -9.83
N THR A 26 -2.12 -2.46 -9.02
CA THR A 26 -0.90 -2.00 -8.38
C THR A 26 -0.71 -2.96 -7.23
N ALA A 27 -0.02 -4.06 -7.46
CA ALA A 27 0.27 -5.01 -6.40
C ALA A 27 0.97 -4.27 -5.26
N LYS A 28 0.42 -4.31 -4.04
CA LYS A 28 1.09 -3.72 -2.87
C LYS A 28 2.46 -4.37 -2.76
N ALA A 29 3.51 -3.56 -2.65
CA ALA A 29 4.81 -4.09 -2.28
C ALA A 29 4.71 -4.83 -0.94
N PRO A 30 5.37 -5.98 -0.78
CA PRO A 30 5.35 -6.72 0.46
C PRO A 30 5.91 -5.89 1.62
N GLY A 31 5.25 -5.93 2.77
CA GLY A 31 5.69 -5.25 3.98
C GLY A 31 6.31 -6.22 4.98
N ILE A 32 7.44 -5.85 5.61
CA ILE A 32 8.02 -6.67 6.68
C ILE A 32 7.15 -6.55 7.93
N MET A 33 6.83 -7.69 8.53
CA MET A 33 6.14 -7.79 9.80
C MET A 33 7.17 -7.94 10.91
N TYR A 34 6.97 -7.21 12.01
CA TYR A 34 7.85 -7.26 13.17
C TYR A 34 7.14 -7.80 14.41
N PHE A 35 7.90 -8.48 15.25
CA PHE A 35 7.60 -8.61 16.67
C PHE A 35 8.30 -7.50 17.41
N ARG A 36 7.53 -6.67 18.12
CA ARG A 36 8.07 -5.58 18.91
C ARG A 36 7.99 -5.93 20.39
N THR A 37 9.13 -5.86 21.06
CA THR A 37 9.23 -6.05 22.51
C THR A 37 9.62 -4.72 23.16
N PHE A 38 8.89 -4.33 24.20
CA PHE A 38 9.13 -3.10 24.98
C PHE A 38 9.81 -3.43 26.30
N TYR A 39 10.72 -2.56 26.73
CA TYR A 39 11.51 -2.72 27.95
C TYR A 39 11.36 -1.53 28.91
N SER A 40 11.63 -1.75 30.19
CA SER A 40 11.57 -0.68 31.22
C SER A 40 12.53 0.47 30.96
N ASP A 41 13.70 0.17 30.40
CA ASP A 41 14.83 1.09 30.28
C ASP A 41 15.76 0.71 29.11
N ALA A 42 16.81 1.51 28.91
CA ALA A 42 17.79 1.34 27.84
C ALA A 42 18.67 0.09 27.95
N THR A 43 18.62 -0.64 29.07
CA THR A 43 19.39 -1.90 29.23
C THR A 43 18.74 -3.07 28.50
N LEU A 44 17.47 -2.94 28.09
CA LEU A 44 16.71 -3.97 27.37
C LEU A 44 16.64 -5.32 28.12
N THR A 45 16.65 -5.29 29.46
CA THR A 45 16.66 -6.50 30.30
C THR A 45 15.27 -6.91 30.77
N THR A 46 14.44 -5.94 31.16
CA THR A 46 13.12 -6.20 31.74
C THR A 46 12.03 -5.87 30.73
N GLN A 47 11.35 -6.90 30.22
CA GLN A 47 10.22 -6.74 29.31
C GLN A 47 9.00 -6.19 30.04
N VAL A 48 8.40 -5.12 29.49
CA VAL A 48 7.19 -4.49 30.03
C VAL A 48 5.99 -4.60 29.09
N GLY A 49 6.23 -4.99 27.84
CA GLY A 49 5.16 -5.27 26.89
C GLY A 49 5.65 -5.82 25.57
N PHE A 50 4.70 -6.20 24.71
CA PHE A 50 5.00 -6.62 23.35
C PHE A 50 3.76 -6.52 22.45
N TYR A 51 3.98 -6.48 21.14
CA TYR A 51 2.95 -6.80 20.17
C TYR A 51 3.57 -7.42 18.93
N ARG A 52 2.73 -8.08 18.14
CA ARG A 52 3.11 -8.67 16.87
C ARG A 52 2.33 -8.02 15.75
N ASP A 53 3.03 -7.60 14.70
CA ASP A 53 2.35 -7.19 13.47
C ASP A 53 1.55 -8.35 12.89
N ARG A 54 0.44 -8.02 12.22
CA ARG A 54 -0.37 -8.98 11.47
C ARG A 54 -0.56 -8.48 10.04
N CYS A 55 -0.69 -9.41 9.10
CA CYS A 55 -1.03 -9.09 7.72
C CYS A 55 -2.55 -9.08 7.57
N SER A 56 -3.13 -7.98 7.13
CA SER A 56 -4.57 -7.82 6.93
C SER A 56 -4.82 -7.08 5.61
N ASN A 57 -5.53 -7.71 4.68
CA ASN A 57 -5.82 -7.17 3.34
C ASN A 57 -4.55 -6.67 2.61
N GLY A 58 -3.45 -7.42 2.70
CA GLY A 58 -2.17 -7.03 2.10
C GLY A 58 -1.44 -5.89 2.81
N ASN A 59 -1.91 -5.45 3.99
CA ASN A 59 -1.29 -4.42 4.81
C ASN A 59 -0.69 -5.02 6.08
N VAL A 60 0.50 -4.56 6.45
CA VAL A 60 1.03 -4.77 7.79
C VAL A 60 0.27 -3.86 8.74
N VAL A 61 -0.40 -4.44 9.73
CA VAL A 61 -1.13 -3.70 10.76
C VAL A 61 -0.65 -4.14 12.14
N ALA A 62 -0.46 -3.18 13.04
CA ALA A 62 -0.07 -3.46 14.41
C ALA A 62 -1.23 -4.14 15.17
N SER A 63 -0.89 -5.13 16.00
CA SER A 63 -1.83 -5.71 16.96
C SER A 63 -1.86 -4.87 18.25
N PRO A 64 -2.91 -5.03 19.09
CA PRO A 64 -2.92 -4.43 20.43
C PRO A 64 -1.69 -4.83 21.24
N VAL A 65 -1.20 -3.89 22.04
CA VAL A 65 -0.08 -4.12 22.94
C VAL A 65 -0.53 -4.98 24.11
N ASN A 66 0.23 -6.04 24.39
CA ASN A 66 0.13 -6.78 25.63
C ASN A 66 1.11 -6.16 26.62
N GLY A 67 0.60 -5.56 27.71
CA GLY A 67 1.40 -4.80 28.68
C GLY A 67 1.47 -3.31 28.34
N THR A 68 2.64 -2.70 28.54
CA THR A 68 2.85 -1.25 28.45
C THR A 68 3.84 -0.89 27.34
N THR A 69 3.59 0.23 26.66
CA THR A 69 4.52 0.78 25.66
C THR A 69 5.67 1.55 26.31
N SER A 70 6.85 1.48 25.72
CA SER A 70 8.06 2.18 26.17
C SER A 70 8.86 2.70 24.97
N PRO A 71 9.66 3.79 25.11
CA PRO A 71 10.59 4.20 24.07
C PRO A 71 11.73 3.18 23.85
N PHE A 72 11.99 2.29 24.82
CA PHE A 72 13.01 1.26 24.71
C PHE A 72 12.38 -0.01 24.15
N TYR A 73 12.75 -0.37 22.92
CA TYR A 73 12.18 -1.53 22.24
C TYR A 73 13.18 -2.23 21.33
N THR A 74 12.92 -3.50 21.07
CA THR A 74 13.55 -4.29 20.00
C THR A 74 12.54 -4.61 18.92
N LEU A 75 13.04 -4.82 17.70
CA LEU A 75 12.26 -5.24 16.54
C LEU A 75 12.88 -6.48 15.94
N GLU A 76 12.11 -7.57 15.93
CA GLU A 76 12.50 -8.82 15.31
C GLU A 76 11.65 -9.05 14.07
N ALA A 77 12.28 -9.26 12.92
CA ALA A 77 11.56 -9.56 11.69
C ALA A 77 10.99 -10.99 11.79
N ILE A 78 9.67 -11.10 11.73
CA ILE A 78 8.96 -12.39 11.88
C ILE A 78 8.38 -12.94 10.59
N GLY A 79 8.45 -12.15 9.52
CA GLY A 79 7.95 -12.55 8.21
C GLY A 79 7.63 -11.34 7.34
N SER A 80 7.06 -11.63 6.18
CA SER A 80 6.58 -10.61 5.25
C SER A 80 5.08 -10.79 5.03
N CYS A 81 4.37 -9.67 4.99
CA CYS A 81 3.02 -9.60 4.46
C CYS A 81 3.16 -9.47 2.94
N PRO A 82 2.71 -10.46 2.14
CA PRO A 82 2.98 -10.55 0.70
C PRO A 82 2.38 -9.41 -0.15
N GLY A 83 1.66 -8.47 0.47
CA GLY A 83 0.86 -7.48 -0.25
C GLY A 83 -0.44 -8.09 -0.75
N GLY A 84 -1.31 -7.24 -1.33
CA GLY A 84 -2.59 -7.65 -1.91
C GLY A 84 -2.81 -6.97 -3.25
N TYR A 85 -3.78 -7.49 -4.00
CA TYR A 85 -4.36 -6.81 -5.16
C TYR A 85 -5.55 -5.97 -4.66
N TRP A 86 -5.64 -4.70 -5.05
CA TRP A 86 -6.81 -3.84 -4.86
C TRP A 86 -7.40 -3.45 -6.21
#